data_AF-A0AAU3KVL8-F1
#
_entry.id   AF-A0AAU3KVL8-F1
#
_cell.length_a   1.000
_cell.length_b   1.000
_cell.length_c   1.000
_cell.angle_alpha   90.00
_cell.angle_beta   90.00
_cell.angle_gamma   90.00
#
_symmetry.space_group_name_H-M   'P 1'
#
loop_
_entity.id
_entity.type
_entity.pdbx_description
1 polymer ?
#
loop_
_entity_poly.entity_id
_entity_poly.type
_entity_poly.pdbx_seq_one_letter_code
_entity_poly.pdbx_strand_id
1 'polypeptide(L)'
;MEDPLKTALRDVITRLKGSTEHPGFLQASETIAKHIENFGGSASRAAKSFIDEDSLSARNILEHYATIGEPEAVKLAPPGSLPQSAKTFGIWRRDDILTRGERKELRRYTGAGCYDLNVALRNDYVTPEHQVRIDAINSALAKLPNYEGVVHRGAQLPAEVLAKYQPGVVVTEKAFTSTSRGLSQAFLGNGNVRYNIFSRYGSPLGRYSQNPWEREVLFGSGSKFLVVRRMEDPRVEEVEIDMIDL
;
A
#
# COMPACT_ATOMS: atom_id res chain seq x y z
N MET A 1 -27.89 -19.63 10.67
CA MET A 1 -26.74 -19.84 11.58
C MET A 1 -25.49 -19.81 10.73
N GLU A 2 -24.59 -18.86 10.96
CA GLU A 2 -23.30 -18.87 10.28
C GLU A 2 -22.44 -20.03 10.80
N ASP A 3 -21.72 -20.68 9.88
CA ASP A 3 -20.84 -21.81 10.14
C ASP A 3 -19.73 -21.41 11.14
N PRO A 4 -19.61 -22.08 12.30
CA PRO A 4 -18.59 -21.80 13.31
C PRO A 4 -17.16 -21.83 12.73
N LEU A 5 -16.93 -22.62 11.68
CA LEU A 5 -15.64 -22.73 11.00
C LEU A 5 -15.32 -21.45 10.18
N LYS A 6 -16.34 -20.83 9.56
CA LYS A 6 -16.19 -19.54 8.85
C LYS A 6 -15.88 -18.40 9.80
N THR A 7 -16.49 -18.40 10.97
CA THR A 7 -16.24 -17.40 12.02
C THR A 7 -14.83 -17.57 12.58
N ALA A 8 -14.41 -18.80 12.88
CA ALA A 8 -13.05 -19.10 13.34
C ALA A 8 -11.98 -18.76 12.29
N LEU A 9 -12.23 -19.04 11.01
CA LEU A 9 -11.29 -18.71 9.93
C LEU A 9 -11.19 -17.20 9.70
N ARG A 10 -12.30 -16.46 9.78
CA ARG A 10 -12.29 -14.99 9.77
C ARG A 10 -11.52 -14.43 10.95
N ASP A 11 -11.67 -14.99 12.14
CA ASP A 11 -10.94 -14.56 13.33
C ASP A 11 -9.44 -14.85 13.23
N VAL A 12 -9.05 -16.00 12.67
CA VAL A 12 -7.63 -16.33 12.42
C VAL A 12 -7.04 -15.38 11.37
N ILE A 13 -7.73 -15.14 10.24
CA ILE A 13 -7.30 -14.18 9.22
C ILE A 13 -7.22 -12.75 9.79
N THR A 14 -8.14 -12.37 10.67
CA THR A 14 -8.17 -11.05 11.32
C THR A 14 -7.06 -10.92 12.36
N ARG A 15 -6.73 -11.97 13.10
CA ARG A 15 -5.59 -12.02 14.03
C ARG A 15 -4.24 -11.98 13.30
N LEU A 16 -4.13 -12.65 12.15
CA LEU A 16 -2.92 -12.66 11.31
C LEU A 16 -2.68 -11.32 10.58
N LYS A 17 -3.75 -10.60 10.22
CA LYS A 17 -3.64 -9.21 9.71
C LYS A 17 -3.03 -8.25 10.73
N GLY A 18 -3.08 -8.59 12.02
CA GLY A 18 -2.50 -7.83 13.13
C GLY A 18 -1.07 -8.22 13.51
N SER A 19 -0.48 -9.28 12.92
CA SER A 19 0.86 -9.79 13.26
C SER A 19 1.90 -9.56 12.16
N THR A 20 1.71 -8.55 11.31
CA THR A 20 2.57 -8.24 10.15
C THR A 20 3.93 -7.61 10.50
N GLU A 21 4.39 -7.76 11.75
CA GLU A 21 5.64 -7.19 12.25
C GLU A 21 6.87 -8.09 12.05
N HIS A 22 6.85 -9.08 11.13
CA HIS A 22 7.99 -10.00 10.95
C HIS A 22 8.54 -10.03 9.52
N PRO A 23 9.87 -9.89 9.31
CA PRO A 23 10.57 -10.01 8.01
C PRO A 23 10.44 -11.36 7.29
N GLY A 24 9.57 -12.25 7.76
CA GLY A 24 9.35 -13.59 7.22
C GLY A 24 8.02 -13.71 6.50
N PHE A 25 7.37 -12.63 6.04
CA PHE A 25 6.01 -12.69 5.49
C PHE A 25 5.85 -13.71 4.35
N LEU A 26 6.82 -13.80 3.44
CA LEU A 26 6.88 -14.85 2.39
C LEU A 26 7.01 -16.27 2.98
N GLN A 27 7.85 -16.44 4.00
CA GLN A 27 8.06 -17.73 4.65
C GLN A 27 6.86 -18.14 5.53
N ALA A 28 6.18 -17.16 6.12
CA ALA A 28 4.98 -17.31 6.90
C ALA A 28 3.77 -17.60 6.00
N SER A 29 3.64 -16.93 4.85
CA SER A 29 2.60 -17.22 3.86
C SER A 29 2.77 -18.62 3.27
N GLU A 30 4.00 -19.04 2.95
CA GLU A 30 4.32 -20.41 2.51
C GLU A 30 4.05 -21.46 3.61
N THR A 31 4.36 -21.15 4.88
CA THR A 31 4.10 -22.05 6.02
C THR A 31 2.60 -22.16 6.33
N ILE A 32 1.85 -21.08 6.16
CA ILE A 32 0.39 -21.03 6.32
C ILE A 32 -0.30 -21.74 5.15
N ALA A 33 0.17 -21.57 3.91
CA ALA A 33 -0.32 -22.31 2.75
C ALA A 33 -0.19 -23.84 2.97
N LYS A 34 0.94 -24.29 3.54
CA LYS A 34 1.14 -25.69 3.98
C LYS A 34 0.19 -26.13 5.09
N HIS A 35 -0.16 -25.25 6.04
CA HIS A 35 -1.12 -25.59 7.11
C HIS A 35 -2.57 -25.57 6.62
N ILE A 36 -2.92 -24.74 5.63
CA ILE A 36 -4.25 -24.64 5.01
C ILE A 36 -4.58 -25.90 4.17
N GLU A 37 -3.56 -26.58 3.63
CA GLU A 37 -3.69 -27.90 2.97
C GLU A 37 -4.32 -28.95 3.90
N ASN A 38 -4.10 -28.84 5.21
CA ASN A 38 -4.65 -29.78 6.20
C ASN A 38 -6.12 -29.52 6.55
N PHE A 39 -6.70 -28.38 6.17
CA PHE A 39 -8.07 -28.01 6.57
C PHE A 39 -9.17 -28.37 5.55
N GLY A 40 -8.81 -28.72 4.30
CA GLY A 40 -9.76 -29.15 3.27
C GLY A 40 -10.87 -28.13 2.90
N GLY A 41 -11.57 -28.38 1.79
CA GLY A 41 -12.78 -27.64 1.41
C GLY A 41 -12.57 -26.38 0.55
N SER A 42 -13.69 -25.73 0.19
CA SER A 42 -13.73 -24.59 -0.75
C SER A 42 -13.17 -23.29 -0.18
N ALA A 43 -13.31 -23.06 1.13
CA ALA A 43 -12.78 -21.87 1.80
C ALA A 43 -11.24 -21.88 1.91
N SER A 44 -10.65 -23.07 2.12
CA SER A 44 -9.19 -23.29 2.10
C SER A 44 -8.62 -23.02 0.70
N ARG A 45 -9.28 -23.52 -0.36
CA ARG A 45 -8.91 -23.24 -1.76
C ARG A 45 -8.97 -21.75 -2.11
N ALA A 46 -10.03 -21.05 -1.70
CA ALA A 46 -10.16 -19.62 -1.96
C ALA A 46 -9.12 -18.80 -1.18
N ALA A 47 -8.85 -19.12 0.09
CA ALA A 47 -7.82 -18.43 0.86
C ALA A 47 -6.41 -18.66 0.27
N LYS A 48 -6.14 -19.87 -0.22
CA LYS A 48 -4.87 -20.21 -0.87
C LYS A 48 -4.69 -19.45 -2.19
N SER A 49 -5.72 -19.39 -3.04
CA SER A 49 -5.63 -18.66 -4.31
C SER A 49 -5.33 -17.17 -4.11
N PHE A 50 -5.90 -16.53 -3.09
CA PHE A 50 -5.60 -15.12 -2.78
C PHE A 50 -4.16 -14.91 -2.29
N ILE A 51 -3.64 -15.80 -1.44
CA ILE A 51 -2.25 -15.70 -0.94
C ILE A 51 -1.25 -15.97 -2.07
N ASP A 52 -1.56 -16.92 -2.95
CA ASP A 52 -0.74 -17.24 -4.11
C ASP A 52 -0.75 -16.09 -5.12
N GLU A 53 -1.88 -15.41 -5.33
CA GLU A 53 -1.97 -14.22 -6.21
C GLU A 53 -1.11 -13.05 -5.72
N ASP A 54 -1.20 -12.66 -4.44
CA ASP A 54 -0.39 -11.56 -3.88
C ASP A 54 1.12 -11.91 -3.91
N SER A 55 1.47 -13.17 -3.60
CA SER A 55 2.86 -13.63 -3.61
C SER A 55 3.42 -13.71 -5.03
N LEU A 56 2.62 -14.14 -6.01
CA LEU A 56 2.99 -14.16 -7.42
C LEU A 56 3.13 -12.76 -7.98
N SER A 57 2.22 -11.83 -7.62
CA SER A 57 2.33 -10.43 -7.98
C SER A 57 3.63 -9.82 -7.45
N ALA A 58 3.96 -10.04 -6.17
CA ALA A 58 5.21 -9.57 -5.58
C ALA A 58 6.44 -10.08 -6.34
N ARG A 59 6.49 -11.40 -6.62
CA ARG A 59 7.58 -12.02 -7.38
C ARG A 59 7.72 -11.42 -8.77
N ASN A 60 6.62 -11.32 -9.51
CA ASN A 60 6.62 -10.77 -10.86
C ASN A 60 7.08 -9.31 -10.89
N ILE A 61 6.65 -8.48 -9.93
CA ILE A 61 7.07 -7.08 -9.81
C ILE A 61 8.58 -7.00 -9.57
N LEU A 62 9.09 -7.78 -8.62
CA LEU A 62 10.51 -7.80 -8.26
C LEU A 62 11.40 -8.37 -9.38
N GLU A 63 10.92 -9.36 -10.13
CA GLU A 63 11.61 -9.91 -11.30
C GLU A 63 11.71 -8.87 -12.43
N HIS A 64 10.61 -8.16 -12.75
CA HIS A 64 10.66 -7.07 -13.73
C HIS A 64 11.52 -5.89 -13.25
N TYR A 65 11.51 -5.59 -11.96
CA TYR A 65 12.42 -4.59 -11.40
C TYR A 65 13.89 -4.99 -11.61
N ALA A 66 14.25 -6.25 -11.38
CA ALA A 66 15.61 -6.74 -11.57
C ALA A 66 16.07 -6.67 -13.04
N THR A 67 15.17 -6.77 -14.02
CA THR A 67 15.50 -6.64 -15.45
C THR A 67 15.68 -5.19 -15.89
N ILE A 68 14.90 -4.26 -15.34
CA ILE A 68 15.01 -2.83 -15.64
C ILE A 68 16.22 -2.22 -14.92
N GLY A 69 16.52 -2.70 -13.70
CA GLY A 69 17.56 -2.17 -12.83
C GLY A 69 17.17 -0.85 -12.17
N GLU A 70 17.93 -0.44 -11.14
CA GLU A 70 17.72 0.84 -10.47
C GLU A 70 18.02 2.02 -11.42
N PRO A 71 17.08 2.98 -11.60
CA PRO A 71 17.30 4.18 -12.40
C PRO A 71 18.49 4.96 -11.83
N GLU A 72 19.38 5.49 -12.69
CA GLU A 72 20.51 6.31 -12.24
C GLU A 72 20.08 7.52 -11.39
N ALA A 73 18.90 8.08 -11.66
CA ALA A 73 18.33 9.17 -10.85
C ALA A 73 18.07 8.79 -9.38
N VAL A 74 17.89 7.51 -9.07
CA VAL A 74 17.76 6.99 -7.70
C VAL A 74 19.16 6.79 -7.07
N LYS A 75 20.15 6.40 -7.88
CA LYS A 75 21.56 6.25 -7.45
C LYS A 75 22.25 7.57 -7.16
N LEU A 76 21.83 8.66 -7.82
CA LEU A 76 22.42 10.01 -7.72
C LEU A 76 21.80 10.87 -6.61
N ALA A 77 20.68 10.45 -6.00
CA ALA A 77 20.19 11.11 -4.80
C ALA A 77 21.13 10.74 -3.64
N PRO A 78 21.75 11.71 -2.93
CA PRO A 78 22.44 11.35 -1.70
C PRO A 78 21.41 10.68 -0.79
N PRO A 79 21.77 9.59 -0.08
CA PRO A 79 20.87 9.01 0.89
C PRO A 79 20.58 10.12 1.90
N GLY A 80 19.38 10.70 1.81
CA GLY A 80 18.78 11.38 2.94
C GLY A 80 18.70 10.29 4.00
N SER A 81 19.62 10.34 4.95
CA SER A 81 19.80 9.35 6.00
C SER A 81 18.45 9.11 6.68
N LEU A 82 17.78 8.03 6.28
CA LEU A 82 16.71 7.43 7.06
C LEU A 82 17.30 7.18 8.44
N PRO A 83 16.65 7.59 9.55
CA PRO A 83 17.14 7.26 10.87
C PRO A 83 17.28 5.74 10.96
N GLN A 84 18.51 5.28 11.11
CA GLN A 84 18.87 3.87 11.22
C GLN A 84 18.54 3.34 12.63
N SER A 85 17.38 3.71 13.17
CA SER A 85 17.00 3.47 14.56
C SER A 85 15.60 2.87 14.66
N ALA A 86 15.45 1.64 14.18
CA ALA A 86 14.44 0.70 14.71
C ALA A 86 14.78 -0.75 14.38
N LYS A 87 16.07 -1.12 14.33
CA LYS A 87 16.46 -2.54 14.43
C LYS A 87 16.60 -2.90 15.91
N THR A 88 15.50 -3.10 16.61
CA THR A 88 15.50 -3.94 17.82
C THR A 88 14.13 -4.56 18.00
N PHE A 89 14.09 -5.90 17.92
CA PHE A 89 12.95 -6.72 18.27
C PHE A 89 12.57 -6.54 19.75
N GLY A 90 11.27 -6.38 19.99
CA GLY A 90 10.67 -6.57 21.31
C GLY A 90 10.50 -5.27 22.10
N ILE A 91 9.25 -5.04 22.52
CA ILE A 91 8.78 -3.98 23.44
C ILE A 91 8.36 -2.67 22.74
N TRP A 92 7.35 -2.72 21.88
CA TRP A 92 6.46 -1.55 21.70
C TRP A 92 5.58 -1.42 22.95
N ARG A 93 6.07 -0.72 23.99
CA ARG A 93 5.15 -0.16 24.98
C ARG A 93 4.35 0.95 24.31
N ARG A 94 3.04 0.86 24.52
CA ARG A 94 1.96 1.69 23.96
C ARG A 94 1.98 3.12 24.50
N ASP A 95 2.94 3.93 24.07
CA ASP A 95 2.74 5.38 24.04
C ASP A 95 2.59 5.79 22.57
N ASP A 96 1.48 6.46 22.24
CA ASP A 96 1.09 6.82 20.88
C ASP A 96 2.22 7.62 20.20
N ILE A 97 3.01 6.95 19.34
CA ILE A 97 4.11 7.53 18.54
C ILE A 97 3.68 8.78 17.75
N LEU A 98 2.38 8.94 17.53
CA LEU A 98 1.75 10.06 16.87
C LEU A 98 1.15 11.05 17.87
N THR A 99 1.46 12.33 17.68
CA THR A 99 0.82 13.44 18.39
C THR A 99 -0.70 13.43 18.15
N ARG A 100 -1.45 14.13 19.02
CA ARG A 100 -2.90 14.29 18.84
C ARG A 100 -3.24 14.97 17.50
N GLY A 101 -2.42 15.94 17.07
CA GLY A 101 -2.59 16.63 15.79
C GLY A 101 -2.42 15.70 14.60
N GLU A 102 -1.34 14.92 14.59
CA GLU A 102 -1.04 13.93 13.54
C GLU A 102 -2.16 12.89 13.40
N ARG A 103 -2.62 12.32 14.53
CA ARG A 103 -3.73 11.37 14.53
C ARG A 103 -5.03 11.97 13.99
N LYS A 104 -5.29 13.23 14.35
CA LYS A 104 -6.47 13.95 13.86
C LYS A 104 -6.40 14.14 12.34
N GLU A 105 -5.25 14.53 11.80
CA GLU A 105 -5.11 14.75 10.36
C GLU A 105 -5.09 13.45 9.56
N LEU A 106 -4.51 12.36 10.06
CA LEU A 106 -4.66 11.03 9.45
C LEU A 106 -6.14 10.62 9.39
N ARG A 107 -6.85 10.71 10.52
CA ARG A 107 -8.27 10.35 10.56
C ARG A 107 -9.09 11.23 9.60
N ARG A 108 -8.82 12.54 9.55
CA ARG A 108 -9.48 13.46 8.62
C ARG A 108 -9.18 13.12 7.16
N TYR A 109 -7.93 12.79 6.84
CA TYR A 109 -7.49 12.42 5.50
C TYR A 109 -8.21 11.17 5.00
N THR A 110 -8.22 10.11 5.81
CA THR A 110 -8.92 8.83 5.49
C THR A 110 -10.44 8.92 5.43
N GLY A 111 -11.01 10.09 5.73
CA GLY A 111 -12.40 10.44 5.46
C GLY A 111 -12.53 11.29 4.19
N ALA A 112 -13.36 12.34 4.26
CA ALA A 112 -13.53 13.27 3.15
C ALA A 112 -12.34 14.24 2.93
N GLY A 113 -11.38 14.29 3.87
CA GLY A 113 -10.26 15.22 3.82
C GLY A 113 -9.26 14.96 2.68
N CYS A 114 -9.24 13.74 2.13
CA CYS A 114 -8.39 13.39 0.99
C CYS A 114 -8.79 14.11 -0.31
N TYR A 115 -10.08 14.38 -0.53
CA TYR A 115 -10.55 15.03 -1.76
C TYR A 115 -9.96 16.44 -1.89
N ASP A 116 -10.03 17.21 -0.82
CA ASP A 116 -9.50 18.57 -0.74
C ASP A 116 -7.98 18.61 -0.92
N LEU A 117 -7.24 17.87 -0.09
CA LEU A 117 -5.77 17.90 -0.11
C LEU A 117 -5.18 17.32 -1.39
N ASN A 118 -5.70 16.20 -1.90
CA ASN A 118 -5.15 15.58 -3.10
C ASN A 118 -5.44 16.41 -4.35
N VAL A 119 -6.59 17.09 -4.44
CA VAL A 119 -6.87 17.97 -5.57
C VAL A 119 -5.98 19.22 -5.51
N ALA A 120 -5.76 19.79 -4.32
CA ALA A 120 -4.84 20.91 -4.14
C ALA A 120 -3.39 20.56 -4.53
N LEU A 121 -2.91 19.39 -4.11
CA LEU A 121 -1.57 18.90 -4.46
C LEU A 121 -1.43 18.61 -5.96
N ARG A 122 -2.45 18.06 -6.62
CA ARG A 122 -2.38 17.73 -8.06
C ARG A 122 -2.39 18.96 -8.96
N ASN A 123 -3.09 20.02 -8.55
CA ASN A 123 -3.31 21.22 -9.35
C ASN A 123 -2.50 22.43 -8.85
N ASP A 124 -1.52 22.22 -7.98
CA ASP A 124 -0.57 23.23 -7.51
C ASP A 124 -1.21 24.48 -6.87
N TYR A 125 -2.31 24.31 -6.13
CA TYR A 125 -3.00 25.40 -5.41
C TYR A 125 -2.98 25.24 -3.87
N VAL A 126 -1.94 24.60 -3.32
CA VAL A 126 -1.76 24.39 -1.88
C VAL A 126 -1.79 25.73 -1.11
N THR A 127 -2.72 25.86 -0.16
CA THR A 127 -2.82 27.02 0.74
C THR A 127 -1.96 26.80 2.00
N PRO A 128 -1.71 27.83 2.82
CA PRO A 128 -1.02 27.64 4.11
C PRO A 128 -1.74 26.64 5.03
N GLU A 129 -3.08 26.60 5.02
CA GLU A 129 -3.84 25.61 5.79
C GLU A 129 -3.64 24.19 5.23
N HIS A 130 -3.64 24.04 3.90
CA HIS A 130 -3.30 22.75 3.28
C HIS A 130 -1.90 22.30 3.71
N GLN A 131 -0.91 23.20 3.67
CA GLN A 131 0.47 22.88 4.02
C GLN A 131 0.59 22.36 5.44
N VAL A 132 -0.03 23.00 6.43
CA VAL A 132 -0.04 22.53 7.83
C VAL A 132 -0.58 21.10 7.94
N ARG A 133 -1.64 20.77 7.18
CA ARG A 133 -2.22 19.42 7.17
C ARG A 133 -1.32 18.41 6.46
N ILE A 134 -0.73 18.80 5.32
CA ILE A 134 0.22 17.98 4.56
C ILE A 134 1.42 17.62 5.43
N ASP A 135 2.00 18.60 6.12
CA ASP A 135 3.16 18.41 6.99
C ASP A 135 2.83 17.49 8.17
N ALA A 136 1.65 17.66 8.79
CA ALA A 136 1.21 16.78 9.86
C ALA A 136 1.02 15.33 9.39
N ILE A 137 0.46 15.11 8.20
CA ILE A 137 0.29 13.76 7.66
C ILE A 137 1.65 13.15 7.31
N ASN A 138 2.52 13.86 6.57
CA ASN A 138 3.85 13.36 6.24
C ASN A 138 4.71 13.07 7.48
N SER A 139 4.66 13.93 8.50
CA SER A 139 5.29 13.70 9.79
C SER A 139 4.77 12.44 10.48
N ALA A 140 3.45 12.19 10.40
CA ALA A 140 2.86 10.98 10.96
C ALA A 140 3.34 9.71 10.22
N LEU A 141 3.35 9.74 8.89
CA LEU A 141 3.81 8.61 8.06
C LEU A 141 5.29 8.30 8.31
N ALA A 142 6.14 9.31 8.47
CA ALA A 142 7.56 9.14 8.79
C ALA A 142 7.83 8.50 10.17
N LYS A 143 6.85 8.52 11.08
CA LYS A 143 6.95 7.90 12.42
C LYS A 143 6.35 6.50 12.47
N LEU A 144 5.43 6.19 11.57
CA LEU A 144 4.78 4.90 11.49
C LEU A 144 5.75 3.85 10.94
N PRO A 145 5.60 2.56 11.32
CA PRO A 145 6.37 1.50 10.70
C PRO A 145 6.03 1.40 9.21
N ASN A 146 7.01 1.03 8.40
CA ASN A 146 6.77 0.77 6.98
C ASN A 146 6.08 -0.59 6.81
N TYR A 147 5.25 -0.68 5.77
CA TYR A 147 4.71 -1.92 5.27
C TYR A 147 5.51 -2.37 4.04
N GLU A 148 6.07 -3.57 4.12
CA GLU A 148 6.76 -4.22 3.01
C GLU A 148 5.86 -5.30 2.38
N GLY A 149 5.54 -5.15 1.10
CA GLY A 149 4.68 -6.07 0.36
C GLY A 149 3.77 -5.38 -0.66
N VAL A 150 2.99 -6.17 -1.42
CA VAL A 150 2.12 -5.62 -2.46
C VAL A 150 0.90 -4.93 -1.86
N VAL A 151 0.59 -3.76 -2.42
CA VAL A 151 -0.62 -2.98 -2.16
C VAL A 151 -1.28 -2.57 -3.46
N HIS A 152 -2.59 -2.38 -3.42
CA HIS A 152 -3.39 -2.15 -4.62
C HIS A 152 -4.11 -0.81 -4.57
N ARG A 153 -4.33 -0.22 -5.73
CA ARG A 153 -5.14 1.00 -5.88
C ARG A 153 -5.92 0.95 -7.18
N GLY A 154 -7.23 1.14 -7.11
CA GLY A 154 -8.03 1.52 -8.26
C GLY A 154 -8.04 3.05 -8.43
N ALA A 155 -7.99 3.52 -9.66
CA ALA A 155 -8.17 4.94 -9.97
C ALA A 155 -8.86 5.14 -11.32
N GLN A 156 -9.54 6.27 -11.44
CA GLN A 156 -9.95 6.80 -12.73
C GLN A 156 -8.95 7.87 -13.16
N LEU A 157 -8.26 7.66 -14.28
CA LEU A 157 -7.32 8.62 -14.85
C LEU A 157 -7.73 9.05 -16.26
N PRO A 158 -7.57 10.36 -16.59
CA PRO A 158 -7.55 10.82 -17.97
C PRO A 158 -6.39 10.19 -18.74
N ALA A 159 -6.56 10.01 -20.06
CA ALA A 159 -5.58 9.35 -20.92
C ALA A 159 -4.20 10.04 -20.89
N GLU A 160 -4.18 11.37 -20.82
CA GLU A 160 -2.96 12.18 -20.75
C GLU A 160 -2.20 12.03 -19.44
N VAL A 161 -2.89 11.71 -18.34
CA VAL A 161 -2.24 11.39 -17.06
C VAL A 161 -1.71 9.97 -17.10
N LEU A 162 -2.52 9.04 -17.61
CA LEU A 162 -2.17 7.62 -17.75
C LEU A 162 -0.97 7.39 -18.67
N ALA A 163 -0.81 8.21 -19.71
CA ALA A 163 0.32 8.14 -20.64
C ALA A 163 1.69 8.31 -19.95
N LYS A 164 1.74 8.93 -18.76
CA LYS A 164 2.98 9.16 -18.01
C LYS A 164 3.55 7.88 -17.38
N TYR A 165 2.73 6.85 -17.18
CA TYR A 165 3.15 5.62 -16.51
C TYR A 165 3.70 4.63 -17.52
N GLN A 166 4.94 4.81 -17.95
CA GLN A 166 5.61 3.88 -18.87
C GLN A 166 6.67 3.05 -18.14
N PRO A 167 6.86 1.76 -18.47
CA PRO A 167 7.92 0.95 -17.89
C PRO A 167 9.29 1.66 -17.94
N GLY A 168 10.04 1.62 -16.85
CA GLY A 168 11.32 2.32 -16.69
C GLY A 168 11.21 3.79 -16.27
N VAL A 169 10.00 4.38 -16.26
CA VAL A 169 9.79 5.77 -15.84
C VAL A 169 9.56 5.86 -14.34
N VAL A 170 10.22 6.83 -13.71
CA VAL A 170 9.91 7.24 -12.34
C VAL A 170 8.82 8.29 -12.36
N VAL A 171 7.66 7.95 -11.79
CA VAL A 171 6.53 8.87 -11.62
C VAL A 171 6.57 9.44 -10.21
N THR A 172 6.37 10.76 -10.09
CA THR A 172 6.19 11.44 -8.80
C THR A 172 4.72 11.76 -8.60
N GLU A 173 4.11 11.16 -7.58
CA GLU A 173 2.75 11.47 -7.17
C GLU A 173 2.76 12.71 -6.28
N LYS A 174 2.29 13.85 -6.80
CA LYS A 174 2.20 15.08 -5.99
C LYS A 174 1.27 14.91 -4.79
N ALA A 175 0.14 14.25 -5.01
CA ALA A 175 -0.81 13.90 -3.95
C ALA A 175 -0.28 12.76 -3.08
N PHE A 176 -0.92 12.56 -1.93
CA PHE A 176 -0.78 11.31 -1.19
C PHE A 176 -1.38 10.16 -2.02
N THR A 177 -0.77 8.98 -1.93
CA THR A 177 -1.24 7.78 -2.65
C THR A 177 -1.85 6.80 -1.66
N SER A 178 -3.18 6.77 -1.58
CA SER A 178 -3.91 5.77 -0.80
C SER A 178 -3.95 4.43 -1.53
N THR A 179 -3.62 3.35 -0.82
CA THR A 179 -3.65 1.98 -1.33
C THR A 179 -4.25 1.03 -0.29
N SER A 180 -4.56 -0.20 -0.68
CA SER A 180 -5.04 -1.24 0.23
C SER A 180 -4.19 -2.49 0.14
N ARG A 181 -3.98 -3.16 1.28
CA ARG A 181 -3.45 -4.54 1.33
C ARG A 181 -4.46 -5.61 0.90
N GLY A 182 -5.53 -5.19 0.22
CA GLY A 182 -6.63 -6.06 -0.16
C GLY A 182 -7.18 -5.66 -1.50
N LEU A 183 -7.02 -6.55 -2.48
CA LEU A 183 -7.50 -6.35 -3.84
C LEU A 183 -8.94 -5.83 -3.86
N SER A 184 -9.89 -6.54 -3.23
CA SER A 184 -11.31 -6.15 -3.24
C SER A 184 -11.62 -4.79 -2.60
N GLN A 185 -10.82 -4.31 -1.64
CA GLN A 185 -11.02 -2.98 -1.04
C GLN A 185 -10.48 -1.86 -1.95
N ALA A 186 -9.47 -2.14 -2.78
CA ALA A 186 -8.88 -1.17 -3.68
C ALA A 186 -9.75 -0.80 -4.89
N PHE A 187 -10.72 -1.64 -5.26
CA PHE A 187 -11.52 -1.49 -6.50
C PHE A 187 -13.00 -1.15 -6.27
N LEU A 188 -13.38 -0.60 -5.12
CA LEU A 188 -14.79 -0.25 -4.85
C LEU A 188 -15.38 0.86 -5.75
N GLY A 189 -14.56 1.49 -6.61
CA GLY A 189 -14.91 2.72 -7.34
C GLY A 189 -14.97 2.63 -8.87
N ASN A 190 -14.93 1.46 -9.51
CA ASN A 190 -14.98 1.28 -10.98
C ASN A 190 -14.06 2.27 -11.76
N GLY A 191 -12.74 2.14 -11.59
CA GLY A 191 -11.75 2.94 -12.31
C GLY A 191 -11.18 2.23 -13.55
N ASN A 192 -10.66 3.00 -14.51
CA ASN A 192 -9.96 2.49 -15.70
C ASN A 192 -8.49 2.10 -15.45
N VAL A 193 -7.98 2.24 -14.21
CA VAL A 193 -6.60 1.92 -13.86
C VAL A 193 -6.51 1.10 -12.59
N ARG A 194 -5.68 0.07 -12.64
CA ARG A 194 -5.27 -0.77 -11.53
C ARG A 194 -3.77 -0.62 -11.28
N TYR A 195 -3.41 -0.19 -10.07
CA TYR A 195 -2.03 -0.21 -9.61
C TYR A 195 -1.79 -1.41 -8.72
N ASN A 196 -0.69 -2.13 -8.97
CA ASN A 196 -0.06 -3.03 -8.01
C ASN A 196 1.29 -2.43 -7.64
N ILE A 197 1.50 -2.11 -6.37
CA ILE A 197 2.70 -1.44 -5.89
C ILE A 197 3.39 -2.36 -4.91
N PHE A 198 4.63 -2.76 -5.20
CA PHE A 198 5.48 -3.33 -4.17
C PHE A 198 5.93 -2.19 -3.25
N SER A 199 5.38 -2.15 -2.03
CA SER A 199 5.68 -1.16 -1.01
C SER A 199 6.92 -1.58 -0.23
N ARG A 200 7.78 -0.61 0.08
CA ARG A 200 8.91 -0.67 1.03
C ARG A 200 8.79 0.39 2.11
N TYR A 201 8.07 1.48 1.83
CA TYR A 201 8.00 2.69 2.64
C TYR A 201 6.57 3.18 2.94
N GLY A 202 5.54 2.58 2.33
CA GLY A 202 4.15 2.94 2.64
C GLY A 202 3.79 2.62 4.10
N SER A 203 3.03 3.49 4.77
CA SER A 203 2.66 3.27 6.19
C SER A 203 1.26 2.66 6.33
N PRO A 204 1.08 1.54 7.04
CA PRO A 204 -0.24 0.98 7.32
C PRO A 204 -0.95 1.83 8.39
N LEU A 205 -2.12 2.36 8.06
CA LEU A 205 -2.81 3.31 8.95
C LEU A 205 -3.57 2.63 10.10
N GLY A 206 -4.15 1.45 9.85
CA GLY A 206 -4.84 0.65 10.86
C GLY A 206 -5.83 1.48 11.70
N ARG A 207 -5.57 1.57 13.01
CA ARG A 207 -6.43 2.29 13.98
C ARG A 207 -6.48 3.80 13.78
N TYR A 208 -5.56 4.38 13.00
CA TYR A 208 -5.52 5.82 12.73
C TYR A 208 -6.42 6.22 11.55
N SER A 209 -6.89 5.24 10.76
CA SER A 209 -7.87 5.46 9.69
C SER A 209 -9.29 5.60 10.25
N GLN A 210 -10.11 6.41 9.59
CA GLN A 210 -11.55 6.48 9.80
C GLN A 210 -12.25 5.19 9.35
N ASN A 211 -11.67 4.46 8.40
CA ASN A 211 -12.19 3.21 7.84
C ASN A 211 -11.16 2.06 7.97
N PRO A 212 -10.85 1.55 9.19
CA PRO A 212 -9.79 0.55 9.39
C PRO A 212 -9.94 -0.75 8.55
N TRP A 213 -11.18 -1.08 8.14
CA TRP A 213 -11.46 -2.25 7.30
C TRP A 213 -10.92 -2.13 5.87
N GLU A 214 -10.61 -0.92 5.40
CA GLU A 214 -9.98 -0.69 4.09
C GLU A 214 -8.53 -1.18 4.07
N ARG A 215 -7.95 -1.51 5.23
CA ARG A 215 -6.56 -1.98 5.37
C ARG A 215 -5.57 -1.06 4.66
N GLU A 216 -5.82 0.24 4.77
CA GLU A 216 -5.11 1.27 4.02
C GLU A 216 -3.62 1.30 4.37
N VAL A 217 -2.81 1.37 3.30
CA VAL A 217 -1.40 1.75 3.34
C VAL A 217 -1.29 3.06 2.58
N LEU A 218 -0.75 4.08 3.24
CA LEU A 218 -0.67 5.44 2.69
C LEU A 218 0.78 5.81 2.42
N PHE A 219 1.02 6.35 1.22
CA PHE A 219 2.29 6.96 0.85
C PHE A 219 2.19 8.48 0.98
N GLY A 220 3.28 9.11 1.43
CA GLY A 220 3.37 10.57 1.59
C GLY A 220 3.18 11.34 0.28
N SER A 221 2.89 12.63 0.39
CA SER A 221 2.82 13.50 -0.79
C SER A 221 4.22 13.65 -1.42
N GLY A 222 4.31 13.59 -2.75
CA GLY A 222 5.59 13.64 -3.46
C GLY A 222 6.31 12.29 -3.53
N SER A 223 5.64 11.19 -3.15
CA SER A 223 6.21 9.85 -3.26
C SER A 223 6.54 9.49 -4.70
N LYS A 224 7.62 8.75 -4.88
CA LYS A 224 8.12 8.33 -6.19
C LYS A 224 7.90 6.85 -6.39
N PHE A 225 7.51 6.49 -7.60
CA PHE A 225 7.27 5.11 -7.99
C PHE A 225 7.97 4.84 -9.31
N LEU A 226 8.76 3.78 -9.39
CA LEU A 226 9.25 3.27 -10.66
C LEU A 226 8.20 2.34 -11.26
N VAL A 227 7.74 2.66 -12.46
CA VAL A 227 6.87 1.77 -13.22
C VAL A 227 7.71 0.64 -13.78
N VAL A 228 7.35 -0.60 -13.44
CA VAL A 228 8.09 -1.79 -13.90
C VAL A 228 7.35 -2.54 -15.00
N ARG A 229 6.02 -2.46 -15.02
CA ARG A 229 5.20 -3.08 -16.06
C ARG A 229 3.93 -2.28 -16.27
N ARG A 230 3.48 -2.24 -17.51
CA ARG A 230 2.17 -1.71 -17.90
C ARG A 230 1.52 -2.69 -18.86
N MET A 231 0.28 -3.06 -18.59
CA MET A 231 -0.55 -3.87 -19.47
C MET A 231 -1.87 -3.16 -19.69
N GLU A 232 -2.32 -3.15 -20.94
CA GLU A 232 -3.68 -2.75 -21.28
C GLU A 232 -4.47 -4.03 -21.52
N ASP A 233 -5.59 -4.22 -20.82
CA ASP A 233 -6.53 -5.28 -21.17
C ASP A 233 -7.62 -4.70 -22.08
N PRO A 234 -7.56 -4.95 -23.40
CA PRO A 234 -8.52 -4.38 -24.35
C PRO A 234 -9.95 -4.92 -24.15
N ARG A 235 -10.16 -5.93 -23.29
CA ARG A 235 -11.48 -6.54 -23.05
C ARG A 235 -12.27 -5.85 -21.95
N VAL A 236 -11.58 -5.15 -21.04
CA VAL A 236 -12.19 -4.51 -19.87
C VAL A 236 -11.87 -3.02 -19.76
N GLU A 237 -11.22 -2.44 -20.77
CA GLU A 237 -10.79 -1.03 -20.82
C GLU A 237 -10.00 -0.61 -19.56
N GLU A 238 -9.35 -1.58 -18.90
CA GLU A 238 -8.57 -1.37 -17.68
C GLU A 238 -7.08 -1.47 -18.02
N VAL A 239 -6.30 -0.54 -17.47
CA VAL A 239 -4.84 -0.56 -17.55
C VAL A 239 -4.28 -0.99 -16.21
N GLU A 240 -3.51 -2.08 -16.22
CA GLU A 240 -2.77 -2.56 -15.07
C GLU A 240 -1.34 -1.99 -15.09
N ILE A 241 -0.92 -1.43 -13.98
CA ILE A 241 0.39 -0.80 -13.80
C ILE A 241 1.02 -1.39 -12.55
N ASP A 242 2.16 -2.05 -12.74
CA ASP A 242 2.99 -2.50 -11.65
C ASP A 242 4.09 -1.49 -11.37
N MET A 243 4.31 -1.22 -10.09
CA MET A 243 5.32 -0.26 -9.65
C MET A 243 6.04 -0.75 -8.39
N ILE A 244 7.18 -0.14 -8.12
CA ILE A 244 7.86 -0.21 -6.82
C ILE A 244 8.04 1.21 -6.30
N ASP A 245 7.85 1.41 -5.00
CA ASP A 245 8.12 2.70 -4.35
C ASP A 245 9.64 2.91 -4.18
N LEU A 246 10.09 4.16 -4.30
CA LEU A 246 11.50 4.55 -4.29
C LEU A 246 11.89 5.33 -3.05
#